data_AF-A0A9D1XMB6-F1
#
_entry.id   AF-A0A9D1XMB6-F1
#
_cell.length_a   1.000
_cell.length_b   1.000
_cell.length_c   1.000
_cell.angle_alpha   90.00
_cell.angle_beta   90.00
_cell.angle_gamma   90.00
#
_symmetry.space_group_name_H-M   'P 1'
#
loop_
_entity.id
_entity.type
_entity.pdbx_description
1 polymer ?
#
loop_
_entity_poly.entity_id
_entity_poly.type
_entity_poly.pdbx_seq_one_letter_code
_entity_poly.pdbx_strand_id
1 'polypeptide(L)'
;MKRISTGTENFKELLDNNYYYVDKTSLIEDVLSDKVMLYTRPRRFGKTLNLSMLYYFFSNKEKENSYLFEGLNISKDKEILKHQNQYPVIFLTLKDMQYLNFEDQKKQFAILIKELILKNIELLDSSIIDEADYNILNDFRFLKADEVQLKNSLKILSNCLYKYYQQRVIILI
;
A
#
# COMPACT_ATOMS: atom_id res chain seq x y z
N MET A 1 1.49 -17.60 -27.91
CA MET A 1 2.32 -17.70 -26.69
C MET A 1 2.31 -16.35 -26.01
N LYS A 2 1.99 -16.24 -24.71
CA LYS A 2 1.99 -14.93 -24.01
C LYS A 2 3.43 -14.44 -23.84
N ARG A 3 3.65 -13.12 -23.92
CA ARG A 3 4.98 -12.52 -23.73
C ARG A 3 5.38 -12.60 -22.26
N ILE A 4 6.57 -13.11 -21.99
CA ILE A 4 7.18 -13.02 -20.66
C ILE A 4 7.75 -11.60 -20.53
N SER A 5 7.21 -10.79 -19.62
CA SER A 5 7.78 -9.48 -19.34
C SER A 5 8.93 -9.63 -18.35
N THR A 6 10.02 -8.92 -18.58
CA THR A 6 11.14 -8.81 -17.65
C THR A 6 11.11 -7.41 -17.04
N GLY A 7 10.74 -7.32 -15.77
CA GLY A 7 10.78 -6.07 -15.00
C GLY A 7 9.44 -5.37 -14.77
N THR A 8 8.31 -5.93 -15.20
CA THR A 8 7.00 -5.40 -14.79
C THR A 8 6.77 -5.72 -13.31
N GLU A 9 6.71 -4.68 -12.49
CA GLU A 9 6.49 -4.77 -11.04
C GLU A 9 5.06 -4.38 -10.63
N ASN A 10 4.25 -3.88 -11.56
CA ASN A 10 2.84 -3.53 -11.34
C ASN A 10 1.92 -4.68 -11.79
N PHE A 11 1.06 -5.15 -10.88
CA PHE A 11 0.17 -6.29 -11.12
C PHE A 11 -0.90 -6.00 -12.17
N LYS A 12 -1.51 -4.81 -12.12
CA LYS A 12 -2.50 -4.36 -13.11
C LYS A 12 -1.90 -4.28 -14.52
N GLU A 13 -0.74 -3.64 -14.66
CA GLU A 13 -0.02 -3.53 -15.93
C GLU A 13 0.27 -4.91 -16.53
N LEU A 14 0.66 -5.88 -15.70
CA LEU A 14 0.99 -7.21 -16.13
C LEU A 14 -0.23 -7.95 -16.72
N LEU A 15 -1.39 -7.83 -16.07
CA LEU A 15 -2.63 -8.48 -16.50
C LEU A 15 -3.29 -7.76 -17.69
N ASP A 16 -3.39 -6.43 -17.65
CA ASP A 16 -4.00 -5.64 -18.71
C ASP A 16 -3.25 -5.79 -20.05
N ASN A 17 -1.92 -5.91 -20.00
CA ASN A 17 -1.10 -6.15 -21.20
C ASN A 17 -1.05 -7.63 -21.63
N ASN A 18 -1.82 -8.50 -20.97
CA ASN A 18 -1.92 -9.93 -21.25
C ASN A 18 -0.55 -10.64 -21.28
N TYR A 19 0.35 -10.25 -20.39
CA TYR A 19 1.65 -10.90 -20.22
C TYR A 19 1.51 -12.27 -19.57
N TYR A 20 2.57 -13.08 -19.68
CA TYR A 20 2.64 -14.37 -19.00
C TYR A 20 2.69 -14.15 -17.49
N TYR A 21 1.64 -14.57 -16.79
CA TYR A 21 1.51 -14.51 -15.34
C TYR A 21 1.45 -15.93 -14.77
N VAL A 22 2.26 -16.20 -13.73
CA VAL A 22 2.08 -17.37 -12.89
C VAL A 22 1.22 -16.94 -11.71
N ASP A 23 0.04 -17.53 -11.61
CA ASP A 23 -0.92 -17.19 -10.57
C ASP A 23 -0.39 -17.49 -9.17
N LYS A 24 -0.15 -16.43 -8.39
CA LYS A 24 0.29 -16.47 -6.98
C LYS A 24 -0.76 -15.89 -6.04
N THR A 25 -2.01 -15.81 -6.46
CA THR A 25 -3.08 -15.16 -5.68
C THR A 25 -3.41 -15.88 -4.37
N SER A 26 -3.08 -17.17 -4.22
CA SER A 26 -3.17 -17.88 -2.93
C SER A 26 -2.33 -17.25 -1.81
N LEU A 27 -1.34 -16.41 -2.14
CA LEU A 27 -0.64 -15.58 -1.15
C LEU A 27 -1.60 -14.68 -0.34
N ILE A 28 -2.75 -14.31 -0.91
CA ILE A 28 -3.76 -13.50 -0.21
C ILE A 28 -4.38 -14.29 0.94
N GLU A 29 -4.70 -15.57 0.72
CA GLU A 29 -5.21 -16.49 1.76
C GLU A 29 -4.19 -16.64 2.89
N ASP A 30 -2.93 -16.85 2.51
CA ASP A 30 -1.80 -16.99 3.44
C ASP A 30 -1.64 -15.75 4.34
N VAL A 31 -1.71 -14.55 3.76
CA VAL A 31 -1.58 -13.29 4.50
C VAL A 31 -2.74 -13.04 5.46
N LEU A 32 -3.94 -13.56 5.17
CA LEU A 32 -5.12 -13.40 6.02
C LEU A 32 -5.22 -14.45 7.14
N SER A 33 -4.61 -15.61 6.95
CA SER A 33 -4.71 -16.73 7.90
C SER A 33 -3.73 -16.62 9.07
N ASP A 34 -2.50 -16.18 8.83
CA ASP A 34 -1.43 -16.16 9.82
C ASP A 34 -1.21 -14.78 10.47
N LYS A 35 -0.97 -14.76 11.78
CA LYS A 35 -0.61 -13.52 12.52
C LYS A 35 0.77 -12.98 12.14
N VAL A 36 1.70 -13.86 11.80
CA VAL A 36 3.08 -13.54 11.43
C VAL A 36 3.51 -14.53 10.37
N MET A 37 3.97 -14.03 9.22
CA MET A 37 4.42 -14.88 8.12
C MET A 37 5.80 -14.45 7.62
N LEU A 38 6.71 -15.41 7.48
CA LEU A 38 8.08 -15.16 7.03
C LEU A 38 8.30 -15.72 5.61
N TYR A 39 8.35 -14.82 4.63
CA TYR A 39 8.83 -15.16 3.31
C TYR A 39 10.32 -14.84 3.22
N THR A 40 11.15 -15.88 3.09
CA THR A 40 12.59 -15.72 2.81
C THR A 40 12.80 -14.83 1.58
N ARG A 41 13.99 -14.24 1.38
CA ARG A 41 14.27 -13.27 0.30
C ARG A 41 15.00 -13.86 -0.91
N PRO A 42 14.46 -14.86 -1.63
CA PRO A 42 15.05 -15.29 -2.89
C PRO A 42 14.97 -14.16 -3.91
N ARG A 43 16.06 -13.97 -4.66
CA ARG A 43 16.18 -12.94 -5.69
C ARG A 43 15.22 -13.27 -6.86
N ARG A 44 14.58 -12.25 -7.45
CA ARG A 44 13.64 -12.37 -8.60
C ARG A 44 12.36 -13.18 -8.34
N PHE A 45 11.93 -13.28 -7.08
CA PHE A 45 10.72 -14.04 -6.74
C PHE A 45 9.39 -13.26 -6.93
N GLY A 46 9.45 -12.05 -7.48
CA GLY A 46 8.27 -11.23 -7.72
C GLY A 46 7.72 -10.51 -6.48
N LYS A 47 8.56 -10.21 -5.48
CA LYS A 47 8.11 -9.56 -4.23
C LYS A 47 7.39 -8.23 -4.48
N THR A 48 7.95 -7.36 -5.32
CA THR A 48 7.30 -6.08 -5.67
C THR A 48 5.97 -6.30 -6.37
N LEU A 49 5.92 -7.26 -7.31
CA LEU A 49 4.69 -7.64 -8.01
C LEU A 49 3.63 -8.17 -7.03
N ASN A 50 4.03 -8.99 -6.06
CA ASN A 50 3.13 -9.52 -5.04
C ASN A 50 2.61 -8.41 -4.12
N LEU A 51 3.45 -7.46 -3.71
CA LEU A 51 3.00 -6.29 -2.95
C LEU A 51 2.01 -5.45 -3.75
N SER A 52 2.26 -5.25 -5.06
CA SER A 52 1.30 -4.61 -5.96
C SER A 52 -0.01 -5.39 -6.06
N MET A 53 0.04 -6.72 -6.15
CA MET A 53 -1.14 -7.58 -6.14
C MET A 53 -1.95 -7.42 -4.84
N LEU A 54 -1.29 -7.46 -3.67
CA LEU A 54 -1.97 -7.25 -2.38
C LEU A 54 -2.59 -5.85 -2.29
N TYR A 55 -1.92 -4.83 -2.81
CA TYR A 55 -2.46 -3.48 -2.89
C TYR A 55 -3.77 -3.44 -3.70
N TYR A 56 -3.78 -3.98 -4.93
CA TYR A 56 -4.99 -4.04 -5.75
C TYR A 56 -6.09 -4.91 -5.14
N PHE A 57 -5.73 -5.96 -4.39
CA PHE A 57 -6.72 -6.81 -3.74
C PHE A 57 -7.39 -6.12 -2.56
N PHE A 58 -6.63 -5.46 -1.67
CA PHE A 58 -7.19 -4.94 -0.42
C PHE A 58 -7.70 -3.51 -0.52
N SER A 59 -7.08 -2.67 -1.37
CA SER A 59 -7.31 -1.22 -1.35
C SER A 59 -8.73 -0.85 -1.73
N ASN A 60 -9.40 -0.11 -0.86
CA ASN A 60 -10.73 0.44 -1.09
C ASN A 60 -10.78 1.53 -2.18
N LYS A 61 -9.61 2.04 -2.59
CA LYS A 61 -9.43 2.98 -3.70
C LYS A 61 -9.34 2.29 -5.06
N GLU A 62 -9.30 0.96 -5.09
CA GLU A 62 -9.07 0.16 -6.31
C GLU A 62 -10.29 -0.70 -6.68
N LYS A 63 -11.51 -0.27 -6.28
CA LYS A 63 -12.76 -1.04 -6.50
C LYS A 63 -13.03 -1.29 -7.98
N GLU A 64 -12.67 -0.32 -8.83
CA GLU A 64 -12.75 -0.40 -10.28
C GLU A 64 -11.77 -1.41 -10.88
N ASN A 65 -10.77 -1.85 -10.12
CA ASN A 65 -9.76 -2.83 -10.53
C ASN A 65 -10.04 -4.23 -9.97
N SER A 66 -11.26 -4.47 -9.46
CA SER A 66 -11.70 -5.77 -8.95
C SER A 66 -11.63 -6.89 -10.00
N TYR A 67 -11.81 -6.55 -11.28
CA TYR A 67 -11.71 -7.47 -12.42
C TYR A 67 -10.35 -8.17 -12.53
N LEU A 68 -9.28 -7.60 -11.95
CA LEU A 68 -7.93 -8.17 -11.99
C LEU A 68 -7.85 -9.56 -11.34
N PHE A 69 -8.81 -9.93 -10.51
CA PHE A 69 -8.84 -11.20 -9.81
C PHE A 69 -9.77 -12.24 -10.45
N GLU A 70 -10.53 -11.85 -11.48
CA GLU A 70 -11.43 -12.76 -12.18
C GLU A 70 -10.66 -13.88 -12.88
N GLY A 71 -11.10 -15.13 -12.67
CA GLY A 71 -10.48 -16.32 -13.26
C GLY A 71 -9.14 -16.73 -12.62
N LEU A 72 -8.62 -15.99 -11.64
CA LEU A 72 -7.48 -16.40 -10.82
C LEU A 72 -7.93 -17.33 -9.68
N ASN A 73 -7.00 -18.05 -9.07
CA ASN A 73 -7.29 -19.04 -8.02
C ASN A 73 -8.06 -18.44 -6.85
N ILE A 74 -7.71 -17.22 -6.42
CA ILE A 74 -8.39 -16.53 -5.32
C ILE A 74 -9.88 -16.28 -5.58
N SER A 75 -10.31 -16.20 -6.85
CA SER A 75 -11.73 -16.01 -7.19
C SER A 75 -12.62 -17.19 -6.79
N LYS A 76 -12.01 -18.34 -6.45
CA LYS A 76 -12.73 -19.55 -6.01
C LYS A 76 -13.07 -19.50 -4.51
N ASP A 77 -12.35 -18.70 -3.72
CA ASP A 77 -12.58 -18.58 -2.28
C ASP A 77 -13.51 -17.40 -1.96
N LYS A 78 -14.79 -17.71 -1.74
CA LYS A 78 -15.81 -16.70 -1.44
C LYS A 78 -15.62 -15.99 -0.10
N GLU A 79 -14.99 -16.63 0.88
CA GLU A 79 -14.76 -16.01 2.18
C GLU A 79 -13.65 -14.97 2.07
N ILE A 80 -12.58 -15.29 1.36
CA ILE A 80 -11.47 -14.36 1.14
C ILE A 80 -11.89 -13.19 0.25
N LEU A 81 -12.74 -13.42 -0.76
CA LEU A 81 -13.28 -12.34 -1.60
C LEU A 81 -14.05 -11.27 -0.80
N LYS A 82 -14.55 -11.56 0.40
CA LYS A 82 -15.17 -10.53 1.27
C LYS A 82 -14.18 -9.45 1.68
N HIS A 83 -12.88 -9.73 1.62
CA HIS A 83 -11.80 -8.79 1.93
C HIS A 83 -11.40 -7.91 0.73
N GLN A 84 -11.89 -8.23 -0.47
CA GLN A 84 -11.52 -7.54 -1.69
C GLN A 84 -12.01 -6.08 -1.68
N ASN A 85 -11.09 -5.14 -1.90
CA ASN A 85 -11.28 -3.69 -1.95
C ASN A 85 -12.04 -3.10 -0.75
N GLN A 86 -11.82 -3.65 0.45
CA GLN A 86 -12.50 -3.22 1.67
C GLN A 86 -11.67 -2.31 2.57
N TYR A 87 -10.34 -2.23 2.38
CA TYR A 87 -9.44 -1.65 3.36
C TYR A 87 -8.77 -0.37 2.86
N PRO A 88 -8.63 0.67 3.70
CA PRO A 88 -7.63 1.69 3.44
C PRO A 88 -6.23 1.05 3.47
N VAL A 89 -5.44 1.29 2.43
CA VAL A 89 -4.08 0.73 2.31
C VAL A 89 -3.05 1.86 2.21
N ILE A 90 -2.06 1.84 3.08
CA ILE A 90 -0.84 2.64 2.93
C ILE A 90 0.18 1.79 2.18
N PHE A 91 0.51 2.19 0.96
CA PHE A 91 1.54 1.56 0.14
C PHE A 91 2.75 2.48 0.02
N LEU A 92 3.88 2.10 0.61
CA LEU A 92 5.14 2.83 0.52
C LEU A 92 6.28 1.92 0.07
N THR A 93 7.31 2.51 -0.51
CA THR A 93 8.54 1.83 -0.90
C THR A 93 9.73 2.60 -0.34
N LEU A 94 10.67 1.88 0.27
CA LEU A 94 11.93 2.45 0.76
C LEU A 94 13.07 2.26 -0.24
N LYS A 95 12.77 1.93 -1.51
CA LYS A 95 13.79 1.68 -2.54
C LYS A 95 14.66 2.90 -2.84
N ASP A 96 14.09 4.10 -2.76
CA ASP A 96 14.76 5.36 -3.12
C ASP A 96 15.45 6.03 -1.91
N MET A 97 15.41 5.37 -0.75
CA MET A 97 16.03 5.80 0.50
C MET A 97 17.53 5.41 0.54
N GLN A 98 18.32 5.99 -0.38
CA GLN A 98 19.71 5.60 -0.64
C GLN A 98 20.75 6.64 -0.19
N TYR A 99 20.36 7.66 0.57
CA TYR A 99 21.29 8.72 0.98
C TYR A 99 22.26 8.22 2.05
N LEU A 100 23.52 8.65 1.94
CA LEU A 100 24.60 8.23 2.85
C LEU A 100 24.55 8.94 4.20
N ASN A 101 23.99 10.14 4.27
CA ASN A 101 23.88 10.90 5.50
C ASN A 101 22.45 10.87 6.06
N PHE A 102 22.36 10.86 7.39
CA PHE A 102 21.10 10.71 8.11
C PHE A 102 20.13 11.88 7.89
N GLU A 103 20.65 13.10 7.75
CA GLU A 103 19.82 14.29 7.56
C GLU A 103 19.10 14.30 6.22
N ASP A 104 19.79 13.96 5.14
CA ASP A 104 19.18 13.86 3.81
C ASP A 104 18.25 12.65 3.71
N GLN A 105 18.56 11.56 4.42
CA GLN A 105 17.66 10.43 4.56
C GLN A 105 16.35 10.81 5.28
N LYS A 106 16.42 11.64 6.34
CA LYS A 106 15.24 12.19 7.01
C LYS A 106 14.42 13.08 6.08
N LYS A 107 15.06 13.94 5.30
CA LYS A 107 14.36 14.78 4.30
C LYS A 107 13.65 13.92 3.24
N GLN A 108 14.32 12.89 2.74
CA GLN A 108 13.71 11.97 1.78
C GLN A 108 12.50 11.23 2.38
N PHE A 109 12.60 10.82 3.65
CA PHE A 109 11.48 10.23 4.35
C PHE A 109 10.32 11.22 4.52
N ALA A 110 10.60 12.49 4.85
CA ALA A 110 9.56 13.53 4.92
C ALA A 110 8.86 13.74 3.58
N ILE A 111 9.58 13.68 2.46
CA ILE A 111 9.01 13.73 1.11
C ILE A 111 8.11 12.51 0.87
N LEU A 112 8.55 11.31 1.24
CA LEU A 112 7.75 10.09 1.12
C LEU A 112 6.45 10.19 1.94
N ILE A 113 6.51 10.70 3.17
CA ILE A 113 5.31 10.91 3.99
C ILE A 113 4.38 11.94 3.35
N LYS A 114 4.92 13.05 2.83
CA LYS A 114 4.14 14.05 2.09
C LYS A 114 3.38 13.41 0.92
N GLU A 115 4.02 12.54 0.14
CA GLU A 115 3.35 11.84 -0.97
C GLU A 115 2.20 10.94 -0.48
N LEU A 116 2.37 10.27 0.66
CA LEU A 116 1.30 9.50 1.29
C LEU A 116 0.13 10.39 1.71
N ILE A 117 0.39 11.59 2.26
CA ILE A 117 -0.68 12.55 2.58
C ILE A 117 -1.40 13.01 1.31
N LEU A 118 -0.67 13.33 0.25
CA LEU A 118 -1.27 13.77 -1.02
C LEU A 118 -2.14 12.68 -1.67
N LYS A 119 -1.78 11.41 -1.53
CA LYS A 119 -2.60 10.27 -1.96
C LYS A 119 -3.88 10.09 -1.13
N ASN A 120 -3.95 10.73 0.04
CA ASN A 120 -5.09 10.67 0.97
C ASN A 120 -5.59 12.09 1.31
N ILE A 121 -5.65 12.97 0.30
CA ILE A 121 -5.99 14.39 0.47
C ILE A 121 -7.38 14.59 1.06
N GLU A 122 -8.29 13.63 0.86
CA GLU A 122 -9.64 13.63 1.41
C GLU A 122 -9.67 13.71 2.94
N LEU A 123 -8.57 13.34 3.62
CA LEU A 123 -8.42 13.49 5.06
C LEU A 123 -8.35 14.97 5.49
N LEU A 124 -7.85 15.85 4.64
CA LEU A 124 -7.70 17.28 4.94
C LEU A 124 -9.02 18.05 4.82
N ASP A 125 -9.98 17.54 4.05
CA ASP A 125 -11.29 18.17 3.87
C ASP A 125 -12.38 17.56 4.75
N SER A 126 -12.02 16.58 5.59
CA SER A 126 -12.97 15.83 6.41
C SER A 126 -13.25 16.49 7.75
N SER A 127 -14.54 16.62 8.09
CA SER A 127 -14.96 17.03 9.44
C SER A 127 -14.73 15.95 10.52
N ILE A 128 -14.40 14.72 10.12
CA ILE A 128 -14.09 13.62 11.04
C ILE A 128 -12.70 13.78 11.66
N ILE A 129 -11.79 14.44 10.93
CA ILE A 129 -10.43 14.69 11.40
C ILE A 129 -10.45 15.94 12.27
N ASP A 130 -10.01 15.78 13.53
CA ASP A 130 -9.94 16.89 14.48
C ASP A 130 -8.82 17.89 14.11
N GLU A 131 -8.90 19.08 14.70
CA GLU A 131 -7.97 20.18 14.40
C GLU A 131 -6.49 19.81 14.68
N ALA A 132 -6.24 19.01 15.72
CA ALA A 132 -4.88 18.61 16.07
C ALA A 132 -4.28 17.68 15.00
N ASP A 133 -5.01 16.63 14.60
CA ASP A 133 -4.58 15.74 13.52
C ASP A 133 -4.49 16.50 12.19
N TYR A 134 -5.44 17.39 11.88
CA TYR A 134 -5.42 18.22 10.68
C TYR A 134 -4.14 19.05 10.57
N ASN A 135 -3.74 19.71 11.65
CA ASN A 135 -2.52 20.51 11.69
C ASN A 135 -1.28 19.65 11.44
N ILE A 136 -1.20 18.46 12.05
CA ILE A 136 -0.08 17.53 11.83
C ILE A 136 -0.04 17.03 10.37
N LEU A 137 -1.18 16.69 9.78
CA LEU A 137 -1.24 16.27 8.37
C LEU A 137 -0.77 17.41 7.44
N ASN A 138 -1.09 18.66 7.77
CA ASN A 138 -0.57 19.82 7.04
C ASN A 138 0.93 20.03 7.26
N ASP A 139 1.46 19.80 8.46
CA ASP A 139 2.90 19.84 8.70
C ASP A 139 3.65 18.84 7.82
N PHE A 140 3.13 17.61 7.67
CA PHE A 140 3.65 16.64 6.72
C PHE A 140 3.55 17.15 5.28
N ARG A 141 2.37 17.66 4.87
CA ARG A 141 2.12 18.16 3.51
C ARG A 141 3.07 19.29 3.11
N PHE A 142 3.36 20.20 4.03
CA PHE A 142 4.20 21.38 3.80
C PHE A 142 5.66 21.20 4.21
N LEU A 143 6.09 19.98 4.57
CA LEU A 143 7.45 19.66 5.01
C LEU A 143 7.90 20.49 6.22
N LYS A 144 6.96 20.76 7.15
CA LYS A 144 7.20 21.44 8.42
C LYS A 144 7.24 20.49 9.62
N ALA A 145 7.00 19.20 9.39
CA ALA A 145 6.96 18.21 10.45
C ALA A 145 8.30 18.06 11.16
N ASP A 146 8.26 18.06 12.49
CA ASP A 146 9.43 17.80 13.33
C ASP A 146 9.81 16.30 13.36
N GLU A 147 10.90 15.99 14.05
CA GLU A 147 11.41 14.62 14.14
C GLU A 147 10.45 13.67 14.89
N VAL A 148 9.70 14.17 15.87
CA VAL A 148 8.74 13.38 16.64
C VAL A 148 7.54 13.03 15.77
N GLN A 149 7.02 14.01 15.02
CA GLN A 149 5.95 13.83 14.05
C GLN A 149 6.39 12.86 12.96
N LEU A 150 7.57 13.04 12.36
CA LEU A 150 8.09 12.14 11.33
C LEU A 150 8.25 10.70 11.84
N LYS A 151 8.80 10.51 13.04
CA LYS A 151 8.92 9.18 13.66
C LYS A 151 7.58 8.48 13.84
N ASN A 152 6.51 9.24 14.10
CA ASN A 152 5.16 8.70 14.30
C ASN A 152 4.27 8.79 13.06
N SER A 153 4.80 9.24 11.91
CA SER A 153 4.03 9.56 10.70
C SER A 153 3.09 8.45 10.24
N LEU A 154 3.58 7.21 10.10
CA LEU A 154 2.75 6.08 9.68
C LEU A 154 1.65 5.74 10.68
N LYS A 155 1.92 5.88 11.98
CA LYS A 155 0.92 5.66 13.04
C LYS A 155 -0.16 6.74 12.98
N ILE A 156 0.24 8.00 12.82
CA ILE A 156 -0.67 9.15 12.74
C ILE A 156 -1.56 9.01 11.50
N LEU A 157 -0.97 8.78 10.33
CA LEU A 157 -1.72 8.58 9.08
C LEU A 157 -2.66 7.37 9.17
N SER A 158 -2.20 6.25 9.74
CA SER A 158 -3.04 5.06 9.95
C SER A 158 -4.23 5.36 10.87
N ASN A 159 -4.03 6.11 11.95
CA ASN A 159 -5.13 6.51 12.81
C ASN A 159 -6.13 7.44 12.10
N CYS A 160 -5.67 8.40 11.31
CA CYS A 160 -6.55 9.27 10.53
C CYS A 160 -7.36 8.48 9.50
N LEU A 161 -6.73 7.56 8.78
CA LEU A 161 -7.42 6.67 7.84
C LEU A 161 -8.44 5.77 8.55
N TYR A 162 -8.10 5.24 9.72
CA TYR A 162 -9.02 4.46 10.54
C TYR A 162 -10.24 5.30 10.98
N LYS A 163 -10.01 6.51 11.49
CA LYS A 163 -11.08 7.45 11.86
C LYS A 163 -11.98 7.76 10.66
N TYR A 164 -11.40 8.06 9.51
CA TYR A 164 -12.15 8.45 8.30
C TYR A 164 -12.95 7.28 7.72
N TYR A 165 -12.33 6.12 7.51
CA TYR A 165 -12.95 4.98 6.84
C TYR A 165 -13.70 4.02 7.78
N GLN A 166 -13.55 4.18 9.11
CA GLN A 166 -14.09 3.27 10.12
C GLN A 166 -13.67 1.80 9.88
N GLN A 167 -12.46 1.62 9.36
CA GLN A 167 -11.92 0.33 8.94
C GLN A 167 -10.43 0.24 9.25
N ARG A 168 -9.97 -0.96 9.64
CA ARG A 168 -8.55 -1.22 9.91
C ARG A 168 -7.69 -0.92 8.68
N VAL A 169 -6.52 -0.32 8.90
CA VAL A 169 -5.59 0.06 7.84
C VAL A 169 -4.57 -1.05 7.60
N ILE A 170 -4.32 -1.37 6.33
CA ILE A 170 -3.25 -2.26 5.91
C ILE A 170 -2.05 -1.42 5.49
N ILE A 171 -0.85 -1.79 5.95
CA ILE A 171 0.40 -1.09 5.61
C ILE A 171 1.28 -2.07 4.83
N LEU A 172 1.65 -1.69 3.62
CA LEU A 172 2.53 -2.44 2.71
C LEU A 172 3.82 -1.61 2.51
N ILE A 173 4.99 -2.22 2.78
CA ILE A 173 6.33 -1.59 2.76
C ILE A 173 7.31 -2.44 1.96
#